data_AF-A0A7S0BKQ1-F1
#
_entry.id   AF-A0A7S0BKQ1-F1
#
_cell.length_a   1.000
_cell.length_b   1.000
_cell.length_c   1.000
_cell.angle_alpha   90.00
_cell.angle_beta   90.00
_cell.angle_gamma   90.00
#
_symmetry.space_group_name_H-M   'P 1'
#
loop_
_entity.id
_entity.type
_entity.pdbx_description
1 polymer ?
#
loop_
_entity_poly.entity_id
_entity_poly.type
_entity_poly.pdbx_seq_one_letter_code
_entity_poly.pdbx_strand_id
1 'polypeptide(L)'
;MRRLIWRGWVYRNALMEVKTAGMKQLHTDVQAQQVIFDTLKMVRALESCGFTKSQAEILSDALVGISTDSTRANRDFLATKNDFNDLKSELQILEKADFAVLKSDLQILERKMETKIAAIYTEMERIENRVIKWVIGAAGTVFAVVLGFLRLSNMPQSAQSTK
;
A
#
# COMPACT_ATOMS: atom_id res chain seq x y z
N MET A 1 12.06 27.40 17.11
CA MET A 1 10.89 26.48 17.13
C MET A 1 9.58 27.08 16.57
N ARG A 2 9.22 28.36 16.80
CA ARG A 2 7.92 28.94 16.34
C ARG A 2 7.68 28.98 14.81
N ARG A 3 8.72 29.04 13.98
CA ARG A 3 8.59 29.06 12.50
C ARG A 3 8.18 27.71 11.88
N LEU A 4 8.48 26.58 12.52
CA LEU A 4 8.13 25.24 12.01
C LEU A 4 6.64 24.93 12.22
N ILE A 5 6.08 25.39 13.34
CA ILE A 5 4.67 25.23 13.70
C ILE A 5 3.78 25.97 12.70
N TRP A 6 4.21 27.16 12.26
CA TRP A 6 3.45 28.00 11.33
C TRP A 6 3.37 27.37 9.94
N ARG A 7 4.50 26.82 9.44
CA ARG A 7 4.51 26.10 8.16
C ARG A 7 3.61 24.86 8.22
N GLY A 8 3.69 24.06 9.30
CA GLY A 8 2.83 22.88 9.48
C GLY A 8 1.33 23.20 9.53
N TRP A 9 0.95 24.32 10.16
CA TRP A 9 -0.43 24.78 10.21
C TRP A 9 -0.96 25.22 8.84
N VAL A 10 -0.15 25.96 8.07
CA VAL A 10 -0.49 26.40 6.71
C VAL A 10 -0.63 25.20 5.76
N TYR A 11 0.27 24.22 5.82
CA TYR A 11 0.16 22.99 5.01
C TYR A 11 -1.10 22.19 5.36
N ARG A 12 -1.45 22.06 6.65
CA ARG A 12 -2.69 21.38 7.05
C ARG A 12 -3.93 22.11 6.54
N ASN A 13 -3.95 23.45 6.59
CA ASN A 13 -5.11 24.21 6.14
C ASN A 13 -5.28 24.15 4.61
N ALA A 14 -4.18 24.27 3.87
CA ALA A 14 -4.18 24.12 2.41
C ALA A 14 -4.59 22.71 1.97
N LEU A 15 -4.14 21.65 2.67
CA LEU A 15 -4.55 20.28 2.39
C LEU A 15 -6.05 20.03 2.68
N MET A 16 -6.62 20.73 3.67
CA MET A 16 -8.05 20.63 3.99
C MET A 16 -8.91 21.38 2.97
N GLU A 17 -8.47 22.54 2.48
CA GLU A 17 -9.15 23.26 1.38
C GLU A 17 -9.13 22.45 0.07
N VAL A 18 -8.00 21.82 -0.29
CA VAL A 18 -7.94 20.96 -1.48
C VAL A 18 -8.84 19.73 -1.34
N LYS A 19 -8.89 19.10 -0.16
CA LYS A 19 -9.81 17.98 0.11
C LYS A 19 -11.27 18.39 0.03
N THR A 20 -11.63 19.55 0.56
CA THR A 20 -13.02 20.03 0.56
C THR A 20 -13.47 20.57 -0.80
N ALA A 21 -12.55 21.14 -1.59
CA ALA A 21 -12.81 21.53 -2.98
C ALA A 21 -12.96 20.31 -3.90
N GLY A 22 -12.10 19.29 -3.75
CA GLY A 22 -12.18 18.05 -4.52
C GLY A 22 -13.40 17.17 -4.20
N MET A 23 -13.99 17.31 -3.01
CA MET A 23 -15.22 16.60 -2.63
C MET A 23 -16.52 17.30 -3.06
N LYS A 24 -16.46 18.58 -3.50
CA LYS A 24 -17.67 19.36 -3.84
C LYS A 24 -18.03 19.36 -5.32
N GLN A 25 -17.24 18.71 -6.18
CA GLN A 25 -17.49 18.73 -7.61
C GLN A 25 -17.33 17.33 -8.19
N LEU A 26 -18.39 16.53 -8.14
CA LEU A 26 -18.64 15.36 -9.01
C LEU A 26 -20.06 14.83 -8.75
N HIS A 27 -21.04 15.74 -8.63
CA HIS A 27 -22.44 15.37 -8.81
C HIS A 27 -22.87 15.89 -10.18
N THR A 28 -22.29 15.30 -11.23
CA THR A 28 -22.93 15.37 -12.54
C THR A 28 -24.14 14.46 -12.42
N ASP A 29 -25.27 15.08 -12.16
CA ASP A 29 -26.55 14.42 -12.20
C ASP A 29 -26.83 14.04 -13.66
N VAL A 30 -26.36 12.85 -14.05
CA VAL A 30 -26.86 12.17 -15.24
C VAL A 30 -28.32 11.87 -14.95
N GLN A 31 -29.16 12.87 -15.14
CA GLN A 31 -30.59 12.72 -15.28
C GLN A 31 -30.76 11.81 -16.49
N ALA A 32 -30.98 10.53 -16.22
CA ALA A 32 -31.42 9.60 -17.24
C ALA A 32 -32.71 10.21 -17.80
N GLN A 33 -32.60 10.84 -18.96
CA GLN A 33 -33.71 11.45 -19.67
C GLN A 33 -34.72 10.32 -19.94
N GLN A 34 -35.69 10.15 -19.06
CA GLN A 34 -36.81 9.28 -19.35
C GLN A 34 -37.53 9.89 -20.53
N VAL A 35 -37.49 9.21 -21.67
CA VAL A 35 -38.28 9.60 -22.85
C VAL A 35 -39.74 9.35 -22.48
N ILE A 36 -40.44 10.40 -22.07
CA ILE A 36 -41.88 10.35 -21.79
C ILE A 36 -42.59 10.32 -23.15
N PHE A 37 -43.06 9.14 -23.56
CA PHE A 37 -43.78 8.94 -24.81
C PHE A 37 -45.27 9.28 -24.64
N ASP A 38 -45.80 10.22 -25.43
CA ASP A 38 -47.20 10.63 -25.41
C ASP A 38 -47.98 9.99 -26.57
N THR A 39 -48.42 8.76 -26.35
CA THR A 39 -49.17 7.94 -27.32
C THR A 39 -50.41 8.67 -27.84
N LEU A 40 -51.12 9.39 -26.97
CA LEU A 40 -52.38 10.05 -27.32
C LEU A 40 -52.17 11.21 -28.30
N LYS A 41 -51.14 12.03 -28.09
CA LYS A 41 -50.79 13.09 -29.05
C LYS A 41 -50.38 12.52 -30.41
N MET A 42 -49.67 11.40 -30.41
CA MET A 42 -49.24 10.77 -31.67
C MET A 42 -50.42 10.19 -32.44
N VAL A 43 -51.34 9.51 -31.76
CA VAL A 43 -52.58 9.02 -32.39
C VAL A 43 -53.38 10.15 -33.01
N ARG A 44 -53.58 11.27 -32.29
CA ARG A 44 -54.29 12.44 -32.82
C ARG A 44 -53.58 13.09 -34.01
N ALA A 45 -52.25 13.14 -33.98
CA ALA A 45 -51.47 13.66 -35.11
C ALA A 45 -51.62 12.76 -36.35
N LEU A 46 -51.57 11.44 -36.17
CA LEU A 46 -51.78 10.48 -37.26
C LEU A 46 -53.21 10.56 -37.82
N GLU A 47 -54.23 10.69 -36.97
CA GLU A 47 -55.61 10.92 -37.41
C GLU A 47 -55.74 12.22 -38.22
N SER A 48 -55.04 13.30 -37.83
CA SER A 48 -55.03 14.57 -38.57
C SER A 48 -54.33 14.48 -39.94
N CYS A 49 -53.47 13.47 -40.13
CA CYS A 49 -52.82 13.16 -41.41
C CYS A 49 -53.64 12.19 -42.28
N GLY A 50 -54.85 11.82 -41.87
CA GLY A 50 -55.75 10.96 -42.65
C GLY A 50 -55.64 9.46 -42.35
N PHE A 51 -54.90 9.06 -41.30
CA PHE A 51 -54.89 7.68 -40.85
C PHE A 51 -56.16 7.34 -40.08
N THR A 52 -56.63 6.09 -40.20
CA THR A 52 -57.71 5.60 -39.34
C THR A 52 -57.21 5.42 -37.91
N LYS A 53 -58.11 5.56 -36.93
CA LYS A 53 -57.78 5.40 -35.51
C LYS A 53 -57.02 4.10 -35.20
N SER A 54 -57.47 2.98 -35.78
CA SER A 54 -56.82 1.68 -35.58
C SER A 54 -55.39 1.63 -36.14
N GLN A 55 -55.13 2.25 -37.30
CA GLN A 55 -53.78 2.34 -37.86
C GLN A 55 -52.88 3.24 -36.99
N ALA A 56 -53.44 4.35 -36.50
CA ALA A 56 -52.73 5.27 -35.62
C ALA A 56 -52.34 4.61 -34.28
N GLU A 57 -53.25 3.82 -33.70
CA GLU A 57 -53.00 3.03 -32.48
C GLU A 57 -51.89 1.99 -32.70
N ILE A 58 -51.95 1.20 -33.78
CA ILE A 58 -50.94 0.16 -34.08
C ILE A 58 -49.55 0.78 -34.29
N LEU A 59 -49.46 1.87 -35.06
CA LEU A 59 -48.20 2.57 -35.28
C LEU A 59 -47.65 3.17 -33.97
N SER A 60 -48.55 3.63 -33.10
CA SER A 60 -48.13 4.17 -31.81
C SER A 60 -47.63 3.11 -30.84
N ASP A 61 -48.29 1.97 -30.78
CA ASP A 61 -47.85 0.85 -29.96
C ASP A 61 -46.50 0.29 -30.45
N ALA A 62 -46.31 0.16 -31.76
CA ALA A 62 -45.05 -0.27 -32.35
C ALA A 62 -43.90 0.69 -32.00
N LEU A 63 -44.13 2.00 -32.07
CA LEU A 63 -43.10 2.99 -31.76
C LEU A 63 -42.78 3.07 -30.26
N VAL A 64 -43.79 2.91 -29.40
CA VAL A 64 -43.59 2.79 -27.94
C VAL A 64 -42.77 1.56 -27.61
N GLY A 65 -43.05 0.42 -28.26
CA GLY A 65 -42.26 -0.81 -28.12
C GLY A 65 -40.79 -0.58 -28.48
N ILE A 66 -40.52 -0.06 -29.68
CA ILE A 66 -39.16 0.24 -30.15
C ILE A 66 -38.45 1.25 -29.23
N SER A 67 -39.15 2.30 -28.79
CA SER A 67 -38.55 3.30 -27.90
C SER A 67 -38.21 2.71 -26.54
N THR A 68 -39.09 1.88 -25.99
CA THR A 68 -38.86 1.21 -24.70
C THR A 68 -37.67 0.25 -24.80
N ASP A 69 -37.61 -0.57 -25.86
CA ASP A 69 -36.51 -1.50 -26.10
C ASP A 69 -35.18 -0.76 -26.32
N SER A 70 -35.19 0.34 -27.07
CA SER A 70 -34.02 1.19 -27.28
C SER A 70 -33.52 1.83 -25.98
N THR A 71 -34.42 2.36 -25.13
CA THR A 71 -34.02 2.91 -23.83
C THR A 71 -33.51 1.86 -22.85
N ARG A 72 -33.96 0.61 -22.98
CA ARG A 72 -33.45 -0.52 -22.20
C ARG A 72 -32.06 -0.92 -22.65
N ALA A 73 -31.86 -1.13 -23.96
CA ALA A 73 -30.55 -1.43 -24.53
C ALA A 73 -29.51 -0.33 -24.23
N ASN A 74 -29.91 0.95 -24.32
CA ASN A 74 -29.05 2.06 -23.92
C ASN A 74 -28.75 2.08 -22.43
N ARG A 75 -29.70 1.70 -21.57
CA ARG A 75 -29.45 1.58 -20.12
C ARG A 75 -28.47 0.46 -19.80
N ASP A 76 -28.56 -0.66 -20.50
CA ASP A 76 -27.65 -1.80 -20.31
C ASP A 76 -26.23 -1.49 -20.80
N PHE A 77 -26.07 -0.58 -21.78
CA PHE A 77 -24.76 -0.14 -22.26
C PHE A 77 -24.13 0.98 -21.42
N LEU A 78 -24.95 1.83 -20.79
CA LEU A 78 -24.48 2.88 -19.91
C LEU A 78 -24.18 2.27 -18.53
N ALA A 79 -22.88 2.09 -18.23
CA ALA A 79 -22.41 1.72 -16.89
C ALA A 79 -23.16 2.55 -15.84
N THR A 80 -24.01 1.88 -15.07
CA THR A 80 -24.93 2.55 -14.16
C THR A 80 -24.12 3.10 -12.98
N LYS A 81 -24.61 4.16 -12.32
CA LYS A 81 -23.98 4.67 -11.07
C LYS A 81 -23.73 3.57 -10.04
N ASN A 82 -24.52 2.49 -10.08
CA ASN A 82 -24.33 1.28 -9.29
C ASN A 82 -23.03 0.54 -9.66
N ASP A 83 -22.78 0.25 -10.94
CA ASP A 83 -21.56 -0.43 -11.38
C ASP A 83 -20.29 0.36 -11.00
N PHE A 84 -20.36 1.70 -11.11
CA PHE A 84 -19.26 2.56 -10.66
C PHE A 84 -19.06 2.51 -9.14
N ASN A 85 -20.14 2.46 -8.36
CA ASN A 85 -20.07 2.32 -6.91
C ASN A 85 -19.53 0.95 -6.49
N ASP A 86 -19.92 -0.12 -7.19
CA ASP A 86 -19.45 -1.48 -6.95
C ASP A 86 -17.96 -1.58 -7.26
N LEU A 87 -17.52 -1.11 -8.43
CA LEU A 87 -16.10 -1.07 -8.81
C LEU A 87 -15.27 -0.22 -7.82
N LYS A 88 -15.81 0.92 -7.37
CA LYS A 88 -15.17 1.74 -6.34
C LYS A 88 -15.05 1.00 -5.01
N SER A 89 -16.07 0.24 -4.62
CA SER A 89 -16.04 -0.55 -3.39
C SER A 89 -15.01 -1.67 -3.46
N GLU A 90 -14.92 -2.37 -4.59
CA GLU A 90 -13.92 -3.40 -4.85
C GLU A 90 -12.51 -2.82 -4.78
N LEU A 91 -12.27 -1.68 -5.43
CA LEU A 91 -10.99 -0.98 -5.39
C LEU A 91 -10.60 -0.61 -3.95
N GLN A 92 -11.54 -0.08 -3.16
CA GLN A 92 -11.27 0.27 -1.76
C GLN A 92 -10.95 -0.95 -0.89
N ILE A 93 -11.59 -2.09 -1.15
CA ILE A 93 -11.31 -3.34 -0.43
C ILE A 93 -9.90 -3.82 -0.77
N LEU A 94 -9.56 -3.82 -2.06
CA LEU A 94 -8.23 -4.21 -2.56
C LEU A 94 -7.13 -3.33 -1.94
N GLU A 95 -7.28 -2.00 -1.99
CA GLU A 95 -6.31 -1.07 -1.42
C GLU A 95 -6.10 -1.30 0.09
N LYS A 96 -7.17 -1.58 0.84
CA LYS A 96 -7.08 -1.87 2.28
C LYS A 96 -6.38 -3.21 2.54
N ALA A 97 -6.65 -4.22 1.73
CA ALA A 97 -6.00 -5.53 1.84
C ALA A 97 -4.50 -5.42 1.56
N ASP A 98 -4.12 -4.76 0.46
CA ASP A 98 -2.73 -4.53 0.10
C ASP A 98 -1.99 -3.72 1.16
N PHE A 99 -2.63 -2.67 1.70
CA PHE A 99 -2.04 -1.88 2.77
C PHE A 99 -1.81 -2.71 4.05
N ALA A 100 -2.71 -3.64 4.38
CA ALA A 100 -2.55 -4.52 5.52
C ALA A 100 -1.35 -5.46 5.34
N VAL A 101 -1.19 -6.04 4.14
CA VAL A 101 -0.05 -6.91 3.80
C VAL A 101 1.27 -6.13 3.85
N LEU A 102 1.33 -4.96 3.21
CA LEU A 102 2.50 -4.07 3.25
C LEU A 102 2.90 -3.72 4.68
N LYS A 103 1.92 -3.42 5.54
CA LYS A 103 2.17 -3.12 6.95
C LYS A 103 2.71 -4.35 7.70
N SER A 104 2.18 -5.55 7.44
CA SER A 104 2.72 -6.76 8.07
C SER A 104 4.14 -7.07 7.61
N ASP A 105 4.43 -6.90 6.33
CA ASP A 105 5.77 -7.12 5.78
C ASP A 105 6.78 -6.13 6.36
N LEU A 106 6.38 -4.87 6.52
CA LEU A 106 7.19 -3.85 7.19
C LEU A 106 7.52 -4.26 8.64
N GLN A 107 6.52 -4.69 9.41
CA GLN A 107 6.73 -5.13 10.80
C GLN A 107 7.62 -6.37 10.90
N ILE A 108 7.47 -7.32 9.98
CA ILE A 108 8.34 -8.50 9.90
C ILE A 108 9.77 -8.07 9.60
N LEU A 109 9.96 -7.11 8.69
CA LEU A 109 11.26 -6.60 8.31
C LEU A 109 11.93 -5.85 9.48
N GLU A 110 11.18 -5.00 10.20
CA GLU A 110 11.66 -4.32 11.41
C GLU A 110 12.16 -5.32 12.45
N ARG A 111 11.37 -6.35 12.76
CA ARG A 111 11.79 -7.42 13.69
C ARG A 111 13.01 -8.18 13.20
N LYS A 112 13.09 -8.47 11.89
CA LYS A 112 14.27 -9.10 11.28
C LYS A 112 15.51 -8.21 11.37
N MET A 113 15.37 -6.89 11.31
CA MET A 113 16.49 -5.98 11.52
C MET A 113 16.92 -5.97 12.98
N GLU A 114 15.99 -5.83 13.93
CA GLU A 114 16.30 -5.84 15.37
C GLU A 114 17.02 -7.14 15.79
N THR A 115 16.52 -8.29 15.32
CA THR A 115 17.15 -9.59 15.59
C THR A 115 18.55 -9.71 14.98
N LYS A 116 18.76 -9.23 13.75
CA LYS A 116 20.08 -9.20 13.13
C LYS A 116 21.05 -8.27 13.85
N ILE A 117 20.58 -7.11 14.31
CA ILE A 117 21.37 -6.18 15.11
C ILE A 117 21.81 -6.85 16.41
N ALA A 118 20.88 -7.47 17.14
CA ALA A 118 21.19 -8.21 18.36
C ALA A 118 22.21 -9.34 18.09
N ALA A 119 22.02 -10.10 17.01
CA ALA A 119 22.96 -11.15 16.61
C ALA A 119 24.38 -10.58 16.38
N ILE A 120 24.53 -9.47 15.66
CA ILE A 120 25.83 -8.82 15.42
C ILE A 120 26.51 -8.43 16.74
N TYR A 121 25.78 -7.84 17.69
CA TYR A 121 26.35 -7.51 18.99
C TYR A 121 26.83 -8.74 19.75
N THR A 122 26.06 -9.83 19.75
CA THR A 122 26.47 -11.08 20.40
C THR A 122 27.68 -11.73 19.72
N GLU A 123 27.76 -11.67 18.40
CA GLU A 123 28.92 -12.16 17.65
C GLU A 123 30.16 -11.33 17.93
N MET A 124 30.02 -10.01 18.03
CA MET A 124 31.10 -9.10 18.42
C MET A 124 31.67 -9.46 19.79
N GLU A 125 30.81 -9.57 20.81
CA GLU A 125 31.24 -9.94 22.17
C GLU A 125 31.93 -11.31 22.21
N ARG A 126 31.43 -12.26 21.41
CA ARG A 126 32.05 -13.58 21.28
C ARG A 126 33.44 -13.52 20.63
N ILE A 127 33.62 -12.65 19.64
CA ILE A 127 34.92 -12.41 18.99
C ILE A 127 35.89 -11.75 19.96
N GLU A 128 35.48 -10.70 20.68
CA GLU A 128 36.31 -10.02 21.69
C GLU A 128 36.81 -11.00 22.76
N ASN A 129 35.90 -11.81 23.32
CA ASN A 129 36.26 -12.83 24.32
C ASN A 129 37.23 -13.88 23.77
N ARG A 130 37.08 -14.27 22.49
CA ARG A 130 38.01 -15.20 21.85
C ARG A 130 39.38 -14.56 21.68
N VAL A 131 39.45 -13.32 21.23
CA VAL A 131 40.70 -12.58 21.04
C VAL A 131 41.44 -12.43 22.36
N ILE A 132 40.76 -12.04 23.44
CA ILE A 132 41.37 -11.91 24.78
C ILE A 132 42.00 -13.24 25.22
N LYS A 133 41.31 -14.38 25.02
CA LYS A 133 41.85 -15.71 25.37
C LYS A 133 43.13 -16.03 24.58
N TRP A 134 43.16 -15.76 23.29
CA TRP A 134 44.36 -15.96 22.46
C TRP A 134 45.52 -15.07 22.90
N VAL A 135 45.24 -13.80 23.22
CA VAL A 135 46.24 -12.84 23.69
C VAL A 135 46.85 -13.30 25.02
N ILE A 136 46.02 -13.73 25.97
CA ILE A 136 46.50 -14.26 27.26
C ILE A 136 47.38 -15.51 27.05
N GLY A 137 46.96 -16.43 26.18
CA GLY A 137 47.74 -17.63 25.86
C GLY A 137 49.09 -17.32 25.21
N ALA A 138 49.10 -16.39 24.24
CA ALA A 138 50.33 -15.94 23.59
C ALA A 138 51.28 -15.24 24.57
N ALA A 139 50.76 -14.30 25.37
CA ALA A 139 51.54 -13.60 26.39
C ALA A 139 52.13 -14.56 27.44
N GLY A 140 51.34 -15.54 27.91
CA GLY A 140 51.80 -16.56 28.84
C GLY A 140 52.90 -17.44 28.24
N THR A 141 52.80 -17.78 26.96
CA THR A 141 53.84 -18.54 26.24
C THR A 141 55.15 -17.75 26.18
N VAL A 142 55.08 -16.47 25.77
CA VAL A 142 56.26 -15.59 25.73
C VAL A 142 56.87 -15.45 27.13
N PHE A 143 56.04 -15.25 28.15
CA PHE A 143 56.49 -15.14 29.54
C PHE A 143 57.21 -16.41 30.04
N ALA A 144 56.68 -17.60 29.73
CA ALA A 144 57.31 -18.87 30.08
C ALA A 144 58.67 -19.07 29.38
N VAL A 145 58.79 -18.68 28.12
CA VAL A 145 60.06 -18.74 27.37
C VAL A 145 61.10 -17.81 28.00
N VAL A 146 60.72 -16.58 28.36
CA VAL A 146 61.63 -15.62 29.03
C VAL A 146 62.08 -16.14 30.40
N LEU A 147 61.16 -16.67 31.21
CA LEU A 147 61.52 -17.28 32.49
C LEU A 147 62.45 -18.50 32.33
N GLY A 148 62.21 -19.33 31.32
CA GLY A 148 63.09 -20.46 30.99
C GLY A 148 64.51 -20.00 30.67
N PHE A 149 64.65 -18.92 29.88
CA PHE A 149 65.94 -18.33 29.56
C PHE A 149 66.65 -17.75 30.79
N LEU A 150 65.94 -16.97 31.62
CA LEU A 150 66.49 -16.41 32.86
C LEU A 150 66.91 -17.50 33.87
N ARG A 151 66.21 -18.64 33.91
CA ARG A 151 66.59 -19.78 34.74
C ARG A 151 67.88 -20.43 34.26
N LEU A 152 68.05 -20.58 32.94
CA LEU A 152 69.26 -21.13 32.34
C LEU A 152 70.46 -20.21 32.54
N SER A 153 70.29 -18.89 32.45
CA SER A 153 71.39 -17.93 32.68
C SER A 153 71.81 -17.84 34.15
N ASN A 154 70.90 -18.08 35.10
CA ASN A 154 71.17 -18.03 36.54
C ASN A 154 71.57 -19.38 37.16
N MET A 155 71.81 -20.43 36.35
CA MET A 155 72.26 -21.73 36.86
C MET A 155 73.69 -21.61 37.45
N PRO A 156 73.91 -21.92 38.75
CA PRO A 156 75.23 -21.84 39.36
C PRO A 156 76.19 -22.89 38.77
N GLN A 157 77.42 -22.46 38.51
CA GLN A 157 78.51 -23.19 37.82
C GLN A 157 79.03 -24.46 38.53
N SER A 158 78.43 -24.88 39.64
CA SER A 158 78.90 -26.01 40.47
C SER A 158 78.63 -27.40 39.87
N ALA A 159 77.90 -27.51 38.75
CA ALA A 159 77.62 -28.79 38.09
C ALA A 159 78.58 -29.16 36.94
N GLN A 160 79.61 -28.35 36.65
CA GLN A 160 80.57 -28.63 35.56
C GLN A 160 81.85 -29.35 36.00
N SER A 161 82.01 -29.68 37.29
CA SER A 161 83.17 -30.44 37.78
C SER A 161 82.75 -31.80 38.34
N THR A 162 82.39 -32.72 37.46
CA THR A 162 82.53 -34.18 37.65
C THR A 162 82.51 -34.83 36.27
N LYS A 163 83.64 -34.72 35.57
CA LYS A 163 84.14 -35.84 34.77
C LYS A 163 84.78 -36.84 35.71
#